data_AF-A0A948KJK6-F1
#
_entry.id   AF-A0A948KJK6-F1
#
_cell.length_a   1.000
_cell.length_b   1.000
_cell.length_c   1.000
_cell.angle_alpha   90.00
_cell.angle_beta   90.00
_cell.angle_gamma   90.00
#
_symmetry.space_group_name_H-M   'P 1'
#
loop_
_entity.id
_entity.type
_entity.pdbx_description
1 polymer ?
#
loop_
_entity_poly.entity_id
_entity_poly.type
_entity_poly.pdbx_seq_one_letter_code
_entity_poly.pdbx_strand_id
1 'polypeptide(L)'
;MTKIADTNVLPFSTQFSVDREDILRLLDYQRWLVEGNVHEKIRNCPFPPSSLWNKWAMATFIGFSGDAVLSVSGHCFTTTLQFPQKTLWRKIQRRRLWNMPYRKKFTELYPPAPFDTVLEQQDHITFWRIMEAVAQSGVTSVDNLLEIGAGAGLHVAYRNPKTATIIDLPETVPVGFLFLSQFYDDIALPNENHEAKLKFLLPHQKLEGEFDFCFSSLSFQEMDLPVVKKYLELFQQHVTNDGKIQLIQAKKGRCCADVPLYADHWEETPFLNWMTGVEHCNILL
;
A
#
# COMPACT_ATOMS: atom_id res chain seq x y z
N MET A 1 -1.06 -29.64 -9.19
CA MET A 1 -1.81 -28.57 -8.48
C MET A 1 -1.20 -28.42 -7.10
N THR A 2 -0.41 -27.37 -6.88
CA THR A 2 0.19 -27.08 -5.56
C THR A 2 -0.92 -26.53 -4.67
N LYS A 3 -1.17 -27.18 -3.52
CA LYS A 3 -2.10 -26.64 -2.51
C LYS A 3 -1.50 -25.33 -2.00
N ILE A 4 -2.08 -24.20 -2.39
CA ILE A 4 -1.84 -22.93 -1.71
C ILE A 4 -2.31 -23.19 -0.27
N ALA A 5 -1.39 -23.19 0.69
CA ALA A 5 -1.74 -23.31 2.09
C ALA A 5 -2.83 -22.28 2.40
N ASP A 6 -3.87 -22.69 3.13
CA ASP A 6 -4.86 -21.78 3.74
C ASP A 6 -4.09 -20.85 4.68
N THR A 7 -3.54 -19.79 4.11
CA THR A 7 -2.89 -18.72 4.83
C THR A 7 -4.02 -17.91 5.43
N ASN A 8 -4.52 -18.39 6.57
CA ASN A 8 -5.32 -17.60 7.50
C ASN A 8 -4.44 -16.46 8.02
N VAL A 9 -4.20 -15.46 7.16
CA VAL A 9 -3.64 -14.18 7.52
C VAL A 9 -4.71 -13.50 8.36
N LEU A 10 -4.64 -13.71 9.68
CA LEU A 10 -5.51 -13.00 10.60
C LEU A 10 -5.24 -11.51 10.42
N PRO A 11 -6.27 -10.70 10.10
CA PRO A 11 -6.11 -9.27 9.91
C PRO A 11 -5.65 -8.60 11.22
N PHE A 12 -4.97 -7.49 11.06
CA PHE A 12 -4.57 -6.59 12.14
C PHE A 12 -5.74 -5.67 12.48
N SER A 13 -5.90 -5.32 13.76
CA SER A 13 -6.93 -4.40 14.21
C SER A 13 -6.28 -3.12 14.74
N THR A 14 -6.54 -1.99 14.09
CA THR A 14 -5.95 -0.69 14.41
C THR A 14 -7.05 0.28 14.81
N GLN A 15 -6.85 0.94 15.94
CA GLN A 15 -7.74 2.02 16.37
C GLN A 15 -7.09 3.36 16.01
N PHE A 16 -7.83 4.17 15.27
CA PHE A 16 -7.47 5.54 14.92
C PHE A 16 -8.31 6.48 15.78
N SER A 17 -7.66 7.38 16.52
CA SER A 17 -8.35 8.52 17.12
C SER A 17 -8.55 9.56 16.02
N VAL A 18 -9.80 9.88 15.73
CA VAL A 18 -10.16 10.80 14.65
C VAL A 18 -11.22 11.76 15.10
N ASP A 19 -11.16 12.94 14.52
CA ASP A 19 -12.16 13.98 14.65
C ASP A 19 -13.48 13.59 14.00
N ARG A 20 -14.54 14.20 14.53
CA ARG A 20 -15.91 13.87 14.17
C ARG A 20 -16.20 14.12 12.68
N GLU A 21 -15.54 15.09 12.08
CA GLU A 21 -15.69 15.41 10.65
C GLU A 21 -15.25 14.23 9.78
N ASP A 22 -14.04 13.68 10.02
CA ASP A 22 -13.53 12.52 9.31
C ASP A 22 -14.39 11.26 9.51
N ILE A 23 -14.96 11.06 10.71
CA ILE A 23 -15.95 9.99 10.95
C ILE A 23 -17.17 10.17 10.05
N LEU A 24 -17.73 11.38 9.96
CA LEU A 24 -18.90 11.65 9.13
C LEU A 24 -18.61 11.48 7.64
N ARG A 25 -17.43 11.89 7.18
CA ARG A 25 -16.97 11.72 5.80
C ARG A 25 -16.84 10.24 5.42
N LEU A 26 -16.24 9.43 6.31
CA LEU A 26 -16.15 7.99 6.11
C LEU A 26 -17.52 7.30 6.14
N LEU A 27 -18.43 7.72 7.00
CA LEU A 27 -19.82 7.20 7.02
C LEU A 27 -20.58 7.55 5.73
N ASP A 28 -20.41 8.78 5.22
CA ASP A 28 -20.98 9.20 3.94
C ASP A 28 -20.42 8.39 2.78
N TYR A 29 -19.11 8.16 2.77
CA TYR A 29 -18.45 7.29 1.80
C TYR A 29 -19.00 5.86 1.84
N GLN A 30 -19.17 5.26 3.03
CA GLN A 30 -19.77 3.92 3.17
C GLN A 30 -21.20 3.88 2.63
N ARG A 31 -22.02 4.91 2.93
CA ARG A 31 -23.36 5.04 2.36
C ARG A 31 -23.30 5.11 0.84
N TRP A 32 -22.43 5.95 0.28
CA TRP A 32 -22.26 6.11 -1.17
C TRP A 32 -21.84 4.80 -1.86
N LEU A 33 -20.96 4.00 -1.24
CA LEU A 33 -20.57 2.69 -1.79
C LEU A 33 -21.79 1.76 -1.97
N VAL A 34 -22.65 1.72 -0.95
CA VAL A 34 -23.85 0.86 -0.91
C VAL A 34 -24.91 1.37 -1.87
N GLU A 35 -25.30 2.64 -1.77
CA GLU A 35 -26.36 3.25 -2.60
C GLU A 35 -25.94 3.31 -4.07
N GLY A 36 -24.67 3.58 -4.34
CA GLY A 36 -24.11 3.68 -5.68
C GLY A 36 -23.80 2.34 -6.36
N ASN A 37 -24.04 1.21 -5.67
CA ASN A 37 -23.71 -0.14 -6.12
C ASN A 37 -22.26 -0.26 -6.66
N VAL A 38 -21.33 0.34 -5.92
CA VAL A 38 -19.97 0.61 -6.40
C VAL A 38 -19.18 -0.70 -6.63
N HIS A 39 -19.38 -1.71 -5.80
CA HIS A 39 -18.75 -3.02 -5.99
C HIS A 39 -19.17 -3.69 -7.30
N GLU A 40 -20.41 -3.51 -7.76
CA GLU A 40 -20.82 -4.01 -9.08
C GLU A 40 -20.16 -3.23 -10.21
N LYS A 41 -20.08 -1.90 -10.10
CA LYS A 41 -19.37 -1.07 -11.08
C LYS A 41 -17.90 -1.48 -11.22
N ILE A 42 -17.22 -1.73 -10.10
CA ILE A 42 -15.82 -2.19 -10.10
C ILE A 42 -15.68 -3.59 -10.71
N ARG A 43 -16.57 -4.53 -10.37
CA ARG A 43 -16.56 -5.88 -10.97
C ARG A 43 -16.71 -5.86 -12.49
N ASN A 44 -17.43 -4.88 -13.02
CA ASN A 44 -17.71 -4.72 -14.44
C ASN A 44 -16.80 -3.72 -15.16
N CYS A 45 -15.83 -3.10 -14.45
CA CYS A 45 -14.89 -2.16 -15.06
C CYS A 45 -13.68 -2.88 -15.67
N PRO A 46 -12.79 -2.18 -16.40
CA PRO A 46 -11.58 -2.78 -16.95
C PRO A 46 -10.59 -3.33 -15.90
N PHE A 47 -10.72 -2.90 -14.64
CA PHE A 47 -9.78 -3.17 -13.54
C PHE A 47 -10.43 -3.92 -12.36
N PRO A 48 -11.06 -5.10 -12.57
CA PRO A 48 -11.73 -5.81 -11.50
C PRO A 48 -10.72 -6.39 -10.48
N PRO A 49 -11.12 -6.52 -9.20
CA PRO A 49 -10.30 -7.17 -8.19
C PRO A 49 -10.14 -8.67 -8.50
N SER A 50 -8.98 -9.23 -8.12
CA SER A 50 -8.73 -10.66 -8.27
C SER A 50 -9.53 -11.48 -7.26
N SER A 51 -9.61 -12.80 -7.48
CA SER A 51 -10.21 -13.73 -6.52
C SER A 51 -9.52 -13.73 -5.16
N LEU A 52 -8.20 -13.50 -5.13
CA LEU A 52 -7.43 -13.38 -3.89
C LEU A 52 -7.85 -12.11 -3.12
N TRP A 53 -7.96 -10.99 -3.83
CA TRP A 53 -8.40 -9.73 -3.23
C TRP A 53 -9.81 -9.81 -2.67
N ASN A 54 -10.74 -10.44 -3.38
CA ASN A 54 -12.10 -10.64 -2.87
C ASN A 54 -12.11 -11.40 -1.52
N LYS A 55 -11.20 -12.36 -1.32
CA LYS A 55 -11.08 -13.06 -0.02
C LYS A 55 -10.57 -12.14 1.09
N TRP A 56 -9.60 -11.27 0.80
CA TRP A 56 -9.06 -10.33 1.78
C TRP A 56 -10.03 -9.19 2.09
N ALA A 57 -10.76 -8.70 1.08
CA ALA A 57 -11.83 -7.73 1.24
C ALA A 57 -12.90 -8.25 2.22
N MET A 58 -13.29 -9.52 2.10
CA MET A 58 -14.22 -10.16 3.05
C MET A 58 -13.70 -10.26 4.50
N ALA A 59 -12.38 -10.18 4.69
CA ALA A 59 -11.74 -10.17 6.01
C ALA A 59 -11.42 -8.74 6.51
N THR A 60 -11.72 -7.72 5.71
CA THR A 60 -11.49 -6.32 6.04
C THR A 60 -12.77 -5.70 6.61
N PHE A 61 -12.63 -4.88 7.65
CA PHE A 61 -13.77 -4.26 8.33
C PHE A 61 -13.40 -2.88 8.87
N ILE A 62 -14.36 -1.95 8.86
CA ILE A 62 -14.25 -0.64 9.51
C ILE A 62 -15.42 -0.50 10.48
N GLY A 63 -15.12 -0.17 11.74
CA GLY A 63 -16.08 0.14 12.79
C GLY A 63 -15.92 1.57 13.29
N PHE A 64 -17.02 2.18 13.73
CA PHE A 64 -17.06 3.59 14.16
C PHE A 64 -17.52 3.68 15.63
N SER A 65 -16.83 4.49 16.44
CA SER A 65 -17.34 5.02 17.71
C SER A 65 -17.61 6.53 17.58
N GLY A 66 -17.93 7.21 18.69
CA GLY A 66 -18.10 8.67 18.69
C GLY A 66 -16.79 9.46 18.52
N ASP A 67 -15.64 8.82 18.75
CA ASP A 67 -14.32 9.43 18.91
C ASP A 67 -13.18 8.65 18.25
N ALA A 68 -13.48 7.50 17.64
CA ALA A 68 -12.48 6.63 17.05
C ALA A 68 -13.03 5.80 15.90
N VAL A 69 -12.12 5.34 15.05
CA VAL A 69 -12.40 4.37 13.98
C VAL A 69 -11.53 3.13 14.20
N LEU A 70 -12.17 1.95 14.18
CA LEU A 70 -11.52 0.66 14.25
C LEU A 70 -11.38 0.10 12.84
N SER A 71 -10.15 -0.04 12.33
CA SER A 71 -9.86 -0.73 11.08
C SER A 71 -9.35 -2.14 11.36
N VAL A 72 -9.94 -3.13 10.72
CA VAL A 72 -9.44 -4.51 10.64
C VAL A 72 -8.96 -4.73 9.22
N SER A 73 -7.66 -4.85 8.98
CA SER A 73 -7.07 -4.93 7.62
C SER A 73 -5.75 -5.69 7.58
N GLY A 74 -5.13 -5.80 6.39
CA GLY A 74 -3.78 -6.34 6.23
C GLY A 74 -2.65 -5.44 6.76
N HIS A 75 -2.95 -4.20 7.13
CA HIS A 75 -1.96 -3.20 7.56
C HIS A 75 -1.68 -3.28 9.06
N CYS A 76 -0.40 -3.32 9.43
CA CYS A 76 0.06 -3.45 10.82
C CYS A 76 0.71 -2.14 11.29
N PHE A 77 -0.10 -1.23 11.81
CA PHE A 77 0.38 0.03 12.39
C PHE A 77 0.95 -0.15 13.82
N THR A 78 1.69 0.82 14.36
CA THR A 78 2.13 0.79 15.78
C THR A 78 0.96 0.79 16.76
N THR A 79 -0.10 1.52 16.45
CA THR A 79 -1.33 1.61 17.26
C THR A 79 -2.24 0.39 17.10
N THR A 80 -1.82 -0.63 16.34
CA THR A 80 -2.56 -1.88 16.16
C THR A 80 -2.74 -2.61 17.50
N LEU A 81 -3.99 -2.65 17.99
CA LEU A 81 -4.42 -3.55 19.06
C LEU A 81 -4.46 -4.97 18.51
N GLN A 82 -3.46 -5.79 18.85
CA GLN A 82 -3.53 -7.20 18.50
C GLN A 82 -4.60 -7.89 19.37
N PHE A 83 -5.57 -8.55 18.74
CA PHE A 83 -6.28 -9.66 19.39
C PHE A 83 -5.24 -10.61 19.99
N PRO A 84 -5.51 -11.27 21.14
CA PRO A 84 -4.59 -12.23 21.73
C PRO A 84 -4.23 -13.31 20.71
N GLN A 85 -3.09 -13.13 20.04
CA GLN A 85 -2.60 -14.05 19.03
C GLN A 85 -2.21 -15.33 19.77
N LYS A 86 -2.96 -16.40 19.54
CA LYS A 86 -2.75 -17.70 20.20
C LYS A 86 -1.40 -18.35 19.86
N THR A 87 -0.68 -17.87 18.83
CA THR A 87 0.56 -18.48 18.36
C THR A 87 1.80 -17.70 18.78
N LEU A 88 2.56 -18.27 19.73
CA LEU A 88 3.88 -17.83 20.19
C LEU A 88 4.83 -17.46 19.02
N TRP A 89 4.73 -18.18 17.91
CA TRP A 89 5.51 -17.96 16.69
C TRP A 89 5.41 -16.55 16.09
N ARG A 90 4.20 -15.96 16.03
CA ARG A 90 4.04 -14.61 15.46
C ARG A 90 4.62 -13.52 16.36
N LYS A 91 4.56 -13.71 17.69
CA LYS A 91 5.24 -12.84 18.66
C LYS A 91 6.77 -12.88 18.49
N ILE A 92 7.33 -14.07 18.29
CA ILE A 92 8.76 -14.26 18.02
C ILE A 92 9.16 -13.60 16.71
N GLN A 93 8.39 -13.81 15.64
CA GLN A 93 8.68 -13.24 14.31
C GLN A 93 8.63 -11.70 14.34
N ARG A 94 7.65 -11.10 15.01
CA ARG A 94 7.57 -9.63 15.17
C ARG A 94 8.76 -9.08 15.94
N ARG A 95 9.16 -9.71 17.07
CA ARG A 95 10.37 -9.33 17.80
C ARG A 95 11.62 -9.42 16.95
N ARG A 96 11.76 -10.48 16.15
CA ARG A 96 12.91 -10.66 15.26
C ARG A 96 12.96 -9.55 14.20
N LEU A 97 11.83 -9.25 13.56
CA LEU A 97 11.73 -8.18 12.56
C LEU A 97 11.95 -6.79 13.17
N TRP A 98 11.40 -6.51 14.34
CA TRP A 98 11.63 -5.23 15.03
C TRP A 98 13.07 -5.04 15.53
N ASN A 99 13.76 -6.13 15.87
CA ASN A 99 15.15 -6.07 16.33
C ASN A 99 16.18 -6.17 15.19
N MET A 100 15.75 -6.28 13.94
CA MET A 100 16.69 -6.28 12.82
C MET A 100 17.26 -4.86 12.65
N PRO A 101 18.58 -4.73 12.42
CA PRO A 101 19.23 -3.43 12.28
C PRO A 101 19.00 -2.87 10.87
N TYR A 102 17.73 -2.73 10.45
CA TYR A 102 17.34 -2.26 9.11
C TYR A 102 18.00 -0.93 8.80
N ARG A 103 17.94 0.02 9.73
CA ARG A 103 18.57 1.34 9.58
C ARG A 103 20.06 1.24 9.26
N LYS A 104 20.81 0.48 10.06
CA LYS A 104 22.25 0.30 9.86
C LYS A 104 22.54 -0.31 8.48
N LYS A 105 21.85 -1.38 8.12
CA LYS A 105 22.04 -2.06 6.84
C LYS A 105 21.59 -1.21 5.65
N PHE A 106 20.54 -0.42 5.82
CA PHE A 106 20.08 0.52 4.81
C PHE A 106 21.15 1.58 4.55
N THR A 107 21.70 2.20 5.60
CA THR A 107 22.78 3.19 5.48
C THR A 107 24.09 2.62 4.92
N GLU A 108 24.33 1.32 5.03
CA GLU A 108 25.48 0.65 4.43
C GLU A 108 25.33 0.44 2.92
N LEU A 109 24.11 0.33 2.41
CA LEU A 109 23.82 -0.09 1.03
C LEU A 109 23.27 1.03 0.15
N TYR A 110 22.64 2.03 0.74
CA TYR A 110 21.94 3.09 0.04
C TYR A 110 22.54 4.47 0.36
N PRO A 111 22.49 5.42 -0.59
CA PRO A 111 22.87 6.80 -0.32
C PRO A 111 22.10 7.37 0.87
N PRO A 112 22.67 8.35 1.59
CA PRO A 112 21.95 9.04 2.67
C PRO A 112 20.60 9.59 2.17
N ALA A 113 19.53 9.20 2.84
CA ALA A 113 18.17 9.68 2.60
C ALA A 113 17.60 10.26 3.91
N PRO A 114 16.75 11.28 3.84
CA PRO A 114 16.05 11.78 5.03
C PRO A 114 15.22 10.65 5.64
N PHE A 115 15.43 10.38 6.92
CA PHE A 115 14.63 9.40 7.66
C PHE A 115 13.45 10.11 8.31
N ASP A 116 12.25 9.59 8.09
CA ASP A 116 11.09 9.96 8.87
C ASP A 116 10.87 8.92 9.98
N THR A 117 11.26 9.27 11.21
CA THR A 117 11.10 8.39 12.37
C THR A 117 9.64 8.15 12.74
N VAL A 118 8.72 9.05 12.37
CA VAL A 118 7.29 8.85 12.61
C VAL A 118 6.78 7.77 11.66
N LEU A 119 7.08 7.87 10.37
CA LEU A 119 6.68 6.86 9.38
C LEU A 119 7.33 5.48 9.65
N GLU A 120 8.61 5.47 10.05
CA GLU A 120 9.31 4.25 10.47
C GLU A 120 8.59 3.55 11.64
N GLN A 121 8.12 4.33 12.61
CA GLN A 121 7.39 3.78 13.73
C GLN A 121 6.03 3.26 13.28
N GLN A 122 5.30 3.99 12.45
CA GLN A 122 3.93 3.62 12.04
C GLN A 122 3.87 2.26 11.34
N ASP A 123 4.67 2.02 10.29
CA ASP A 123 4.73 0.73 9.61
C ASP A 123 6.18 0.37 9.24
N HIS A 124 6.92 -0.12 10.21
CA HIS A 124 8.36 -0.38 10.09
C HIS A 124 8.75 -1.23 8.87
N ILE A 125 8.01 -2.31 8.55
CA ILE A 125 8.41 -3.20 7.45
C ILE A 125 8.12 -2.55 6.11
N THR A 126 6.92 -1.99 5.94
CA THR A 126 6.55 -1.31 4.70
C THR A 126 7.42 -0.08 4.50
N PHE A 127 7.73 0.65 5.57
CA PHE A 127 8.59 1.83 5.56
C PHE A 127 9.95 1.51 4.93
N TRP A 128 10.64 0.48 5.42
CA TRP A 128 11.96 0.15 4.89
C TRP A 128 11.94 -0.28 3.41
N ARG A 129 10.84 -0.88 2.94
CA ARG A 129 10.66 -1.22 1.51
C ARG A 129 10.40 0.02 0.65
N ILE A 130 9.61 0.96 1.16
CA ILE A 130 9.38 2.26 0.52
C ILE A 130 10.68 3.09 0.51
N MET A 131 11.45 3.09 1.59
CA MET A 131 12.76 3.75 1.63
C MET A 131 13.69 3.19 0.55
N GLU A 132 13.73 1.86 0.39
CA GLU A 132 14.52 1.20 -0.65
C GLU A 132 14.05 1.60 -2.05
N ALA A 133 12.72 1.62 -2.27
CA ALA A 133 12.11 2.10 -3.49
C ALA A 133 12.61 3.49 -3.89
N VAL A 134 12.53 4.43 -2.95
CA VAL A 134 12.89 5.82 -3.20
C VAL A 134 14.39 5.96 -3.43
N ALA A 135 15.22 5.34 -2.59
CA ALA A 135 16.67 5.39 -2.73
C ALA A 135 17.14 4.84 -4.09
N GLN A 136 16.54 3.76 -4.57
CA GLN A 136 16.89 3.18 -5.87
C GLN A 136 16.33 3.96 -7.06
N SER A 137 15.22 4.69 -6.88
CA SER A 137 14.63 5.47 -7.97
C SER A 137 15.53 6.63 -8.41
N GLY A 138 16.38 7.14 -7.51
CA GLY A 138 17.11 8.40 -7.70
C GLY A 138 16.20 9.63 -7.82
N VAL A 139 14.89 9.47 -7.62
CA VAL A 139 13.90 10.55 -7.65
C VAL A 139 13.64 10.97 -6.22
N THR A 140 14.19 12.11 -5.81
CA THR A 140 14.11 12.60 -4.42
C THR A 140 12.85 13.41 -4.14
N SER A 141 12.21 13.97 -5.16
CA SER A 141 10.98 14.76 -5.05
C SER A 141 10.08 14.49 -6.24
N VAL A 142 8.78 14.59 -6.01
CA VAL A 142 7.71 14.41 -7.01
C VAL A 142 6.68 15.51 -6.76
N ASP A 143 6.18 16.16 -7.79
CA ASP A 143 5.13 17.17 -7.64
C ASP A 143 3.76 16.53 -7.81
N ASN A 144 3.56 15.71 -8.84
CA ASN A 144 2.27 15.12 -9.20
C ASN A 144 2.35 13.60 -9.31
N LEU A 145 1.91 12.91 -8.26
CA LEU A 145 2.06 11.47 -8.11
C LEU A 145 0.75 10.72 -8.40
N LEU A 146 0.84 9.64 -9.17
CA LEU A 146 -0.20 8.62 -9.29
C LEU A 146 0.26 7.32 -8.64
N GLU A 147 -0.53 6.75 -7.75
CA GLU A 147 -0.23 5.46 -7.12
C GLU A 147 -1.40 4.48 -7.23
N ILE A 148 -1.10 3.24 -7.65
CA ILE A 148 -2.08 2.15 -7.77
C ILE A 148 -1.86 1.12 -6.67
N GLY A 149 -2.89 0.92 -5.85
CA GLY A 149 -2.84 0.01 -4.70
C GLY A 149 -1.87 0.52 -3.64
N ALA A 150 -2.07 1.75 -3.16
CA ALA A 150 -1.20 2.39 -2.18
C ALA A 150 -1.35 1.79 -0.77
N GLY A 151 -2.42 1.03 -0.52
CA GLY A 151 -2.68 0.50 0.81
C GLY A 151 -2.96 1.63 1.79
N ALA A 152 -2.10 1.74 2.80
CA ALA A 152 -2.12 2.85 3.75
C ALA A 152 -1.62 4.18 3.16
N GLY A 153 -1.00 4.20 1.97
CA GLY A 153 -0.43 5.44 1.40
C GLY A 153 0.93 5.83 1.96
N LEU A 154 1.69 4.88 2.52
CA LEU A 154 2.99 5.15 3.15
C LEU A 154 4.01 5.79 2.18
N HIS A 155 3.98 5.38 0.91
CA HIS A 155 4.84 5.96 -0.13
C HIS A 155 4.47 7.43 -0.40
N VAL A 156 3.18 7.75 -0.49
CA VAL A 156 2.68 9.12 -0.63
C VAL A 156 3.08 9.97 0.58
N ALA A 157 2.89 9.46 1.80
CA ALA A 157 3.30 10.17 3.01
C ALA A 157 4.81 10.45 3.03
N TYR A 158 5.62 9.46 2.66
CA TYR A 158 7.08 9.59 2.65
C TYR A 158 7.59 10.55 1.56
N ARG A 159 7.09 10.44 0.33
CA ARG A 159 7.51 11.32 -0.78
C ARG A 159 6.99 12.75 -0.65
N ASN A 160 5.88 12.93 0.06
CA ASN A 160 5.22 14.22 0.28
C ASN A 160 5.01 15.05 -1.01
N PRO A 161 4.35 14.50 -2.06
CA PRO A 161 4.09 15.24 -3.29
C PRO A 161 3.21 16.48 -3.08
N LYS A 162 3.26 17.43 -4.02
CA LYS A 162 2.34 18.58 -4.03
C LYS A 162 0.89 18.14 -4.27
N THR A 163 0.71 17.20 -5.19
CA THR A 163 -0.58 16.53 -5.45
C THR A 163 -0.39 15.02 -5.61
N ALA A 164 -1.38 14.26 -5.16
CA ALA A 164 -1.40 12.81 -5.29
C ALA A 164 -2.79 12.30 -5.68
N THR A 165 -2.82 11.39 -6.64
CA THR A 165 -4.00 10.58 -6.94
C THR A 165 -3.72 9.13 -6.58
N ILE A 166 -4.54 8.55 -5.72
CA ILE A 166 -4.44 7.16 -5.30
C ILE A 166 -5.62 6.39 -5.87
N ILE A 167 -5.36 5.32 -6.63
CA ILE A 167 -6.40 4.38 -7.05
C ILE A 167 -6.28 3.12 -6.19
N ASP A 168 -7.31 2.84 -5.39
CA ASP A 168 -7.36 1.64 -4.55
C ASP A 168 -8.77 1.06 -4.46
N LEU A 169 -8.89 -0.13 -3.89
CA LEU A 169 -10.18 -0.78 -3.68
C LEU A 169 -10.96 -0.12 -2.54
N PRO A 170 -12.30 -0.19 -2.56
CA PRO A 170 -13.14 0.49 -1.59
C PRO A 170 -12.83 0.17 -0.13
N GLU A 171 -12.39 -1.06 0.14
CA GLU A 171 -12.07 -1.59 1.45
C GLU A 171 -10.75 -1.03 2.01
N THR A 172 -9.84 -0.62 1.13
CA THR A 172 -8.53 -0.09 1.49
C THR A 172 -8.56 1.42 1.70
N VAL A 173 -9.40 2.13 0.92
CA VAL A 173 -9.50 3.61 0.95
C VAL A 173 -9.65 4.17 2.37
N PRO A 174 -10.52 3.66 3.26
CA PRO A 174 -10.63 4.18 4.63
C PRO A 174 -9.31 4.09 5.41
N VAL A 175 -8.53 3.03 5.22
CA VAL A 175 -7.24 2.86 5.90
C VAL A 175 -6.23 3.89 5.41
N GLY A 176 -6.15 4.07 4.09
CA GLY A 176 -5.30 5.09 3.47
C GLY A 176 -5.69 6.49 3.93
N PHE A 177 -6.98 6.82 3.94
CA PHE A 177 -7.51 8.10 4.38
C PHE A 177 -7.13 8.41 5.84
N LEU A 178 -7.42 7.49 6.77
CA LEU A 178 -7.11 7.65 8.20
C LEU A 178 -5.62 7.78 8.50
N PHE A 179 -4.77 7.14 7.68
CA PHE A 179 -3.33 7.27 7.81
C PHE A 179 -2.84 8.60 7.25
N LEU A 180 -3.27 8.95 6.04
CA LEU A 180 -2.80 10.15 5.34
C LEU A 180 -3.34 11.45 5.95
N SER A 181 -4.49 11.45 6.62
CA SER A 181 -5.01 12.64 7.32
C SER A 181 -4.12 13.12 8.47
N GLN A 182 -3.15 12.30 8.90
CA GLN A 182 -2.12 12.71 9.86
C GLN A 182 -1.03 13.60 9.22
N PHE A 183 -0.96 13.64 7.89
CA PHE A 183 0.09 14.33 7.13
C PHE A 183 -0.48 15.38 6.16
N TYR A 184 -1.76 15.27 5.79
CA TYR A 184 -2.44 16.15 4.85
C TYR A 184 -3.80 16.59 5.38
N ASP A 185 -4.05 17.90 5.33
CA ASP A 185 -5.34 18.49 5.72
C ASP A 185 -6.35 18.53 4.56
N ASP A 186 -5.89 18.32 3.32
CA ASP A 186 -6.68 18.45 2.09
C ASP A 186 -6.67 17.13 1.30
N ILE A 187 -7.54 16.22 1.73
CA ILE A 187 -7.74 14.89 1.16
C ILE A 187 -9.19 14.79 0.69
N ALA A 188 -9.43 14.21 -0.50
CA ALA A 188 -10.77 13.87 -0.98
C ALA A 188 -10.97 12.35 -1.05
N LEU A 189 -12.09 11.87 -0.50
CA LEU A 189 -12.60 10.52 -0.70
C LEU A 189 -13.22 10.36 -2.10
N PRO A 190 -13.43 9.13 -2.58
CA PRO A 190 -13.94 8.88 -3.93
C PRO A 190 -15.31 9.50 -4.26
N ASN A 191 -16.13 9.77 -3.25
CA ASN A 191 -17.46 10.37 -3.37
C ASN A 191 -17.46 11.90 -3.22
N GLU A 192 -16.30 12.53 -2.97
CA GLU A 192 -16.16 13.95 -2.68
C GLU A 192 -15.59 14.74 -3.89
N ASN A 193 -15.47 16.07 -3.76
CA ASN A 193 -14.91 16.93 -4.79
C ASN A 193 -13.41 16.62 -5.02
N HIS A 194 -13.01 16.42 -6.27
CA HIS A 194 -11.67 16.00 -6.68
C HIS A 194 -10.66 17.16 -6.91
N GLU A 195 -10.94 18.35 -6.37
CA GLU A 195 -10.03 19.51 -6.39
C GLU A 195 -8.99 19.49 -5.24
N ALA A 196 -9.08 18.53 -4.32
CA ALA A 196 -8.13 18.36 -3.23
C ALA A 196 -6.72 18.02 -3.71
N LYS A 197 -5.71 18.40 -2.92
CA LYS A 197 -4.30 18.02 -3.16
C LYS A 197 -4.10 16.51 -3.22
N LEU A 198 -4.69 15.78 -2.28
CA LEU A 198 -4.68 14.33 -2.28
C LEU A 198 -6.08 13.83 -2.58
N LYS A 199 -6.23 12.93 -3.54
CA LYS A 199 -7.54 12.33 -3.83
C LYS A 199 -7.46 10.82 -4.00
N PHE A 200 -8.45 10.15 -3.45
CA PHE A 200 -8.72 8.75 -3.71
C PHE A 200 -9.69 8.61 -4.87
N LEU A 201 -9.40 7.65 -5.73
CA LEU A 201 -10.28 7.16 -6.78
C LEU A 201 -10.43 5.65 -6.62
N LEU A 202 -11.55 5.15 -7.10
CA LEU A 202 -11.82 3.73 -7.27
C LEU A 202 -11.52 3.28 -8.70
N PRO A 203 -11.28 1.99 -8.94
CA PRO A 203 -10.82 1.52 -10.26
C PRO A 203 -11.76 1.84 -11.43
N HIS A 204 -13.05 2.01 -11.17
CA HIS A 204 -14.04 2.33 -12.20
C HIS A 204 -14.16 3.83 -12.51
N GLN A 205 -13.54 4.70 -11.70
CA GLN A 205 -13.60 6.14 -11.88
C GLN A 205 -12.60 6.60 -12.92
N LYS A 206 -12.94 7.68 -13.61
CA LYS A 206 -12.10 8.27 -14.65
C LYS A 206 -10.90 8.95 -13.99
N LEU A 207 -9.70 8.64 -14.47
CA LEU A 207 -8.47 9.35 -14.12
C LEU A 207 -8.35 10.61 -14.98
N GLU A 208 -7.97 11.72 -14.37
CA GLU A 208 -7.75 13.01 -15.05
C GLU A 208 -6.41 13.59 -14.63
N GLY A 209 -5.79 14.35 -15.55
CA GLY A 209 -4.49 14.97 -15.35
C GLY A 209 -3.31 14.14 -15.87
N GLU A 210 -2.13 14.73 -15.77
CA GLU A 210 -0.85 14.10 -16.09
C GLU A 210 0.02 14.04 -14.82
N PHE A 211 0.90 13.05 -14.74
CA PHE A 211 1.71 12.76 -13.56
C PHE A 211 3.19 12.75 -13.92
N ASP A 212 4.02 13.29 -13.03
CA ASP A 212 5.48 13.19 -13.16
C ASP A 212 6.03 11.88 -12.58
N PHE A 213 5.20 11.19 -11.79
CA PHE A 213 5.60 9.94 -11.17
C PHE A 213 4.41 8.99 -11.01
N CYS A 214 4.49 7.83 -11.64
CA CYS A 214 3.53 6.74 -11.52
C CYS A 214 4.16 5.59 -10.73
N PHE A 215 3.49 5.11 -9.69
CA PHE A 215 4.03 4.13 -8.76
C PHE A 215 3.08 2.98 -8.47
N SER A 216 3.64 1.78 -8.31
CA SER A 216 2.95 0.64 -7.71
C SER A 216 3.96 -0.20 -6.94
N SER A 217 3.63 -0.51 -5.69
CA SER A 217 4.40 -1.43 -4.86
C SER A 217 3.53 -2.61 -4.44
N LEU A 218 3.93 -3.81 -4.87
CA LEU A 218 3.40 -5.10 -4.43
C LEU A 218 1.90 -5.32 -4.67
N SER A 219 1.22 -4.39 -5.35
CA SER A 219 -0.21 -4.52 -5.67
C SER A 219 -0.44 -5.36 -6.92
N PHE A 220 0.40 -5.23 -7.96
CA PHE A 220 0.22 -5.98 -9.23
C PHE A 220 0.42 -7.49 -9.09
N GLN A 221 1.23 -7.95 -8.13
CA GLN A 221 1.40 -9.39 -7.86
C GLN A 221 0.10 -10.07 -7.39
N GLU A 222 -0.89 -9.29 -6.96
CA GLU A 222 -2.17 -9.73 -6.43
C GLU A 222 -3.28 -9.63 -7.48
N MET A 223 -2.97 -9.17 -8.69
CA MET A 223 -3.91 -8.93 -9.78
C MET A 223 -3.72 -9.94 -10.91
N ASP A 224 -4.79 -10.17 -11.67
CA ASP A 224 -4.69 -10.96 -12.90
C ASP A 224 -3.88 -10.20 -13.95
N LEU A 225 -3.05 -10.91 -14.72
CA LEU A 225 -2.16 -10.29 -15.71
C LEU A 225 -2.87 -9.35 -16.70
N PRO A 226 -4.08 -9.64 -17.22
CA PRO A 226 -4.80 -8.70 -18.08
C PRO A 226 -5.14 -7.37 -17.38
N VAL A 227 -5.38 -7.38 -16.07
CA VAL A 227 -5.63 -6.16 -15.28
C VAL A 227 -4.35 -5.38 -15.10
N VAL A 228 -3.24 -6.06 -14.79
CA VAL A 228 -1.91 -5.43 -14.69
C VAL A 228 -1.54 -4.70 -15.99
N LYS A 229 -1.76 -5.34 -17.15
CA LYS A 229 -1.49 -4.70 -18.45
C LYS A 229 -2.27 -3.41 -18.64
N LYS A 230 -3.55 -3.39 -18.28
CA LYS A 230 -4.38 -2.19 -18.37
C LYS A 230 -3.90 -1.07 -17.45
N TYR A 231 -3.43 -1.39 -16.24
CA TYR A 231 -2.85 -0.38 -15.36
C TYR A 231 -1.53 0.18 -15.91
N LEU A 232 -0.73 -0.65 -16.58
CA LEU A 232 0.47 -0.17 -17.27
C LEU A 232 0.12 0.74 -18.45
N GLU A 233 -0.92 0.40 -19.22
CA GLU A 233 -1.46 1.27 -20.27
C GLU A 233 -1.96 2.60 -19.70
N LEU A 234 -2.65 2.57 -18.56
CA LEU A 234 -3.10 3.77 -17.84
C LEU A 234 -1.90 4.64 -17.41
N PHE A 235 -0.83 4.04 -16.88
CA PHE A 235 0.40 4.76 -16.56
C PHE A 235 1.02 5.40 -17.79
N GLN A 236 1.12 4.68 -18.90
CA GLN A 236 1.67 5.22 -20.16
C GLN A 236 0.83 6.38 -20.73
N GLN A 237 -0.49 6.35 -20.54
CA GLN A 237 -1.40 7.39 -21.02
C GLN A 237 -1.32 8.68 -20.19
N HIS A 238 -1.00 8.58 -18.91
CA HIS A 238 -1.08 9.69 -17.97
C HIS A 238 0.28 10.15 -17.43
N VAL A 239 1.38 9.42 -17.66
CA VAL A 239 2.71 9.90 -17.32
C VAL A 239 3.13 10.98 -18.32
N THR A 240 3.71 12.07 -17.81
CA THR A 240 4.31 13.12 -18.65
C THR A 240 5.52 12.57 -19.43
N ASN A 241 5.94 13.27 -20.49
CA ASN A 241 7.09 12.86 -21.31
C ASN A 241 8.40 12.71 -20.49
N ASP A 242 8.59 13.54 -19.47
CA ASP A 242 9.75 13.49 -18.57
C ASP A 242 9.45 12.73 -17.26
N GLY A 243 8.23 12.20 -17.13
CA GLY A 243 7.78 11.49 -15.96
C GLY A 243 8.35 10.08 -15.87
N LYS A 244 8.22 9.47 -14.69
CA LYS A 244 8.80 8.14 -14.41
C LYS A 244 7.75 7.16 -13.94
N ILE A 245 7.89 5.92 -14.38
CA ILE A 245 7.11 4.79 -13.88
C ILE A 245 8.04 3.90 -13.05
N GLN A 246 7.69 3.67 -11.79
CA GLN A 246 8.41 2.76 -10.91
C GLN A 246 7.49 1.65 -10.39
N LEU A 247 7.90 0.40 -10.61
CA LEU A 247 7.19 -0.79 -10.17
C LEU A 247 8.06 -1.63 -9.24
N ILE A 248 7.50 -2.05 -8.12
CA ILE A 248 8.18 -2.89 -7.13
C ILE A 248 7.33 -4.12 -6.88
N GLN A 249 7.79 -5.29 -7.31
CA GLN A 249 6.98 -6.52 -7.27
C GLN A 249 7.82 -7.69 -6.76
N ALA A 250 7.18 -8.67 -6.10
CA ALA A 250 7.87 -9.91 -5.77
C ALA A 250 8.25 -10.68 -7.05
N LYS A 251 9.50 -11.13 -7.11
CA LYS A 251 10.06 -12.05 -8.10
C LYS A 251 9.37 -13.41 -8.01
N LYS A 252 8.84 -13.87 -9.14
CA LYS A 252 8.23 -15.19 -9.27
C LYS A 252 9.29 -16.28 -9.02
N GLY A 253 9.02 -17.19 -8.08
CA GLY A 253 9.93 -18.28 -7.68
C GLY A 253 10.33 -18.28 -6.20
N ARG A 254 9.96 -17.24 -5.44
CA ARG A 254 10.08 -17.20 -3.97
C ARG A 254 8.74 -16.94 -3.28
N CYS A 255 7.65 -17.50 -3.81
CA CYS A 255 6.39 -17.52 -3.06
C CYS A 255 6.61 -18.33 -1.78
N CYS A 256 6.35 -17.68 -0.65
CA CYS A 256 6.50 -18.16 0.71
C CYS A 256 5.53 -19.30 1.08
N ALA A 257 5.51 -20.37 0.29
CA ALA A 257 4.86 -21.63 0.66
C ALA A 257 5.86 -22.62 1.27
N ASP A 258 7.16 -22.55 0.92
CA ASP A 258 8.20 -23.45 1.44
C ASP A 258 9.57 -22.75 1.51
N VAL A 259 9.70 -21.66 2.28
CA VAL A 259 11.03 -21.16 2.66
C VAL A 259 11.35 -21.72 4.04
N PRO A 260 12.06 -22.87 4.14
CA PRO A 260 12.72 -23.20 5.39
C PRO A 260 13.79 -22.12 5.58
N LEU A 261 13.72 -21.44 6.72
CA LEU A 261 14.76 -20.53 7.21
C LEU A 261 16.05 -21.32 7.45
N TYR A 262 16.79 -21.63 6.38
CA TYR A 262 18.18 -22.03 6.48
C TYR A 262 19.04 -20.93 5.87
N ALA A 263 19.79 -20.29 6.77
CA ALA A 263 21.05 -19.68 6.43
C ALA A 263 21.96 -20.80 5.91
N ASP A 264 22.41 -20.70 4.68
CA ASP A 264 23.83 -20.81 4.34
C ASP A 264 24.03 -20.56 2.84
N HIS A 265 25.02 -19.71 2.58
CA HIS A 265 25.61 -19.34 1.29
C HIS A 265 24.81 -18.44 0.34
N TRP A 266 25.57 -17.81 -0.55
CA TRP A 266 25.23 -16.99 -1.73
C TRP A 266 25.36 -15.48 -1.54
N GLU A 267 26.55 -15.03 -1.97
CA GLU A 267 27.05 -13.67 -2.10
C GLU A 267 26.29 -12.88 -3.18
N GLU A 268 26.29 -11.55 -3.01
CA GLU A 268 25.85 -10.52 -3.96
C GLU A 268 24.35 -10.47 -4.32
N THR A 269 23.52 -9.93 -3.43
CA THR A 269 22.20 -9.37 -3.79
C THR A 269 21.73 -8.32 -2.77
N PRO A 270 20.97 -7.28 -3.16
CA PRO A 270 20.51 -6.23 -2.23
C PRO A 270 19.69 -6.81 -1.06
N PHE A 271 19.82 -6.20 0.11
CA PHE A 271 19.44 -6.77 1.41
C PHE A 271 17.97 -7.22 1.57
N LEU A 272 17.01 -6.62 0.87
CA LEU A 272 15.59 -7.04 0.92
C LEU A 272 15.22 -8.11 -0.12
N ASN A 273 16.07 -8.29 -1.14
CA ASN A 273 16.00 -9.44 -2.03
C ASN A 273 16.25 -10.74 -1.26
N TRP A 274 17.09 -10.69 -0.22
CA TRP A 274 17.35 -11.81 0.69
C TRP A 274 16.12 -12.25 1.51
N MET A 275 15.19 -11.33 1.84
CA MET A 275 14.01 -11.66 2.66
C MET A 275 12.73 -11.92 1.87
N THR A 276 12.59 -11.35 0.67
CA THR A 276 11.30 -11.33 -0.05
C THR A 276 11.38 -11.70 -1.53
N GLY A 277 12.58 -11.74 -2.12
CA GLY A 277 12.80 -11.93 -3.56
C GLY A 277 11.99 -10.93 -4.37
N VAL A 278 12.40 -9.66 -4.43
CA VAL A 278 11.69 -8.56 -5.10
C VAL A 278 12.54 -8.02 -6.24
N GLU A 279 11.91 -7.81 -7.41
CA GLU A 279 12.54 -7.15 -8.54
C GLU A 279 12.01 -5.72 -8.66
N HIS A 280 12.94 -4.80 -8.94
CA HIS A 280 12.63 -3.43 -9.29
C HIS A 280 12.63 -3.32 -10.80
N CYS A 281 11.55 -2.80 -11.37
CA CYS A 281 11.47 -2.49 -12.78
C CYS A 281 11.26 -0.97 -12.91
N ASN A 282 12.34 -0.27 -13.29
CA ASN A 282 12.25 1.11 -13.74
C ASN A 282 11.97 1.06 -15.24
N ILE A 283 10.79 1.52 -15.65
CA ILE A 283 10.46 1.68 -17.07
C ILE A 283 10.81 3.13 -17.41
N LEU A 284 11.95 3.33 -18.07
CA LEU A 284 12.27 4.59 -18.74
C LEU A 284 11.59 4.52 -20.11
N LEU A 285 10.66 5.45 -20.36
CA LEU A 285 10.02 5.61 -21.67
C LEU A 285 10.94 6.39 -22.61
#